data_AF-A0A7R9ZLH7-F1
#
_entry.id   AF-A0A7R9ZLH7-F1
#
_cell.length_a   1.000
_cell.length_b   1.000
_cell.length_c   1.000
_cell.angle_alpha   90.00
_cell.angle_beta   90.00
_cell.angle_gamma   90.00
#
_symmetry.space_group_name_H-M   'P 1'
#
loop_
_entity.id
_entity.type
_entity.pdbx_description
1 polymer ?
#
loop_
_entity_poly.entity_id
_entity_poly.type
_entity_poly.pdbx_seq_one_letter_code
_entity_poly.pdbx_strand_id
1 'polypeptide(L)'
;ACVFYSTTGHSVGGNSCNGPYSCYDSYTSIGHNSCQGNRACYFMDDAFVSNNACNGDDACSYKKDSVGASSCNGARACESNSGFISRFSCVGIEACQYNEQSVGRNQCVGDYICDALP
;
A
#
# COMPACT_ATOMS: atom_id res chain seq x y z
N ALA A 1 9.38 -10.06 15.02
CA ALA A 1 10.33 -10.97 14.34
C ALA A 1 10.27 -10.65 12.85
N CYS A 2 11.39 -10.27 12.23
CA CYS A 2 11.40 -9.87 10.82
C CYS A 2 11.10 -11.07 9.93
N VAL A 3 9.96 -11.02 9.25
CA VAL A 3 9.52 -12.02 8.26
C VAL A 3 10.00 -11.52 6.89
N PHE A 4 11.12 -12.07 6.41
CA PHE A 4 11.64 -11.98 5.03
C PHE A 4 11.43 -10.64 4.30
N TYR A 5 12.37 -9.70 4.46
CA TYR A 5 12.49 -8.52 3.59
C TYR A 5 13.54 -8.77 2.50
N SER A 6 13.22 -8.44 1.24
CA SER A 6 14.19 -8.40 0.13
C SER A 6 14.27 -6.98 -0.43
N THR A 7 14.56 -6.02 0.44
CA THR A 7 14.74 -4.61 0.07
C THR A 7 16.22 -4.37 -0.27
N THR A 8 16.67 -4.76 -1.46
CA THR A 8 18.05 -4.46 -1.90
C THR A 8 18.18 -2.97 -2.23
N GLY A 9 18.87 -2.19 -1.39
CA GLY A 9 19.15 -0.77 -1.66
C GLY A 9 18.08 0.23 -1.21
N HIS A 10 17.04 -0.21 -0.49
CA HIS A 10 15.94 0.64 -0.03
C HIS A 10 15.86 0.71 1.50
N SER A 11 15.32 1.80 2.05
CA SER A 11 15.18 1.99 3.50
C SER A 11 13.83 1.50 3.99
N VAL A 12 13.82 0.87 5.17
CA VAL A 12 12.59 0.47 5.88
C VAL A 12 12.50 1.24 7.18
N GLY A 13 11.43 2.01 7.34
CA GLY A 13 11.14 2.77 8.55
C GLY A 13 10.87 1.86 9.75
N GLY A 14 11.08 2.40 10.95
CA GLY A 14 10.80 1.68 12.19
C GLY A 14 9.33 1.29 12.34
N ASN A 15 9.10 0.16 13.00
CA ASN A 15 7.77 -0.44 13.22
C ASN A 15 7.00 -0.73 11.91
N SER A 16 7.71 -1.07 10.84
CA SER A 16 7.13 -1.49 9.56
C SER A 16 7.35 -2.97 9.33
N CYS A 17 6.61 -3.54 8.38
CA CYS A 17 6.75 -4.94 7.97
C CYS A 17 6.48 -5.96 9.10
N ASN A 18 5.44 -5.72 9.91
CA ASN A 18 5.11 -6.60 11.03
C ASN A 18 4.23 -7.79 10.65
N GLY A 19 3.53 -7.71 9.52
CA GLY A 19 2.65 -8.76 9.04
C GLY A 19 3.40 -9.91 8.35
N PRO A 20 2.78 -11.09 8.21
CA PRO A 20 3.39 -12.18 7.45
C PRO A 20 3.55 -11.77 5.99
N TYR A 21 4.77 -11.94 5.44
CA TYR A 21 5.12 -11.57 4.06
C TYR A 21 4.82 -10.11 3.69
N SER A 22 4.64 -9.23 4.67
CA SER A 22 4.15 -7.88 4.47
C SER A 22 5.03 -7.03 3.55
N CYS A 23 6.33 -7.31 3.53
CA CYS A 23 7.33 -6.62 2.70
C CYS A 23 8.16 -7.61 1.86
N TYR A 24 7.59 -8.78 1.59
CA TYR A 24 8.24 -9.79 0.78
C TYR A 24 8.25 -9.35 -0.70
N ASP A 25 9.39 -9.51 -1.37
CA ASP A 25 9.64 -9.06 -2.75
C ASP A 25 9.27 -7.58 -3.01
N SER A 26 9.38 -6.72 -1.99
CA SER A 26 9.19 -5.28 -2.14
C SER A 26 10.53 -4.59 -2.42
N TYR A 27 10.68 -4.01 -3.61
CA TYR A 27 11.85 -3.24 -4.07
C TYR A 27 11.57 -1.73 -3.95
N THR A 28 11.12 -1.31 -2.78
CA THR A 28 10.68 0.07 -2.51
C THR A 28 11.17 0.53 -1.14
N SER A 29 11.35 1.85 -0.99
CA SER A 29 11.55 2.45 0.33
C SER A 29 10.21 2.55 1.07
N ILE A 30 10.21 2.12 2.33
CA ILE A 30 9.02 1.99 3.17
C ILE A 30 9.15 2.93 4.36
N GLY A 31 8.15 3.79 4.56
CA GLY A 31 8.06 4.71 5.69
C GLY A 31 7.81 3.99 7.02
N HIS A 32 7.76 4.77 8.10
CA HIS A 32 7.48 4.28 9.45
C HIS A 32 6.02 3.82 9.60
N ASN A 33 5.80 2.80 10.43
CA ASN A 33 4.48 2.26 10.74
C ASN A 33 3.67 1.81 9.51
N SER A 34 4.35 1.28 8.49
CA SER A 34 3.74 0.88 7.21
C SER A 34 3.79 -0.64 7.01
N CYS A 35 2.98 -1.16 6.10
CA CYS A 35 2.99 -2.58 5.72
C CYS A 35 2.72 -3.51 6.92
N GLN A 36 1.63 -3.28 7.64
CA GLN A 36 1.32 -4.01 8.88
C GLN A 36 0.56 -5.32 8.65
N GLY A 37 -0.33 -5.35 7.66
CA GLY A 37 -1.13 -6.52 7.32
C GLY A 37 -0.34 -7.63 6.64
N ASN A 38 -0.99 -8.79 6.49
CA ASN A 38 -0.49 -9.89 5.66
C ASN A 38 -0.27 -9.39 4.23
N ARG A 39 0.93 -9.63 3.67
CA ARG A 39 1.29 -9.24 2.29
C ARG A 39 1.01 -7.77 1.94
N ALA A 40 0.91 -6.89 2.94
CA ALA A 40 0.38 -5.54 2.75
C ALA A 40 1.12 -4.70 1.69
N CYS A 41 2.42 -4.90 1.52
CA CYS A 41 3.27 -4.27 0.49
C CYS A 41 3.93 -5.32 -0.42
N TYR A 42 3.36 -6.51 -0.51
CA TYR A 42 3.91 -7.62 -1.28
C TYR A 42 4.11 -7.24 -2.76
N PHE A 43 5.29 -7.54 -3.30
CA PHE A 43 5.60 -7.35 -4.72
C PHE A 43 5.38 -5.91 -5.21
N MET A 44 5.85 -4.93 -4.44
CA MET A 44 5.89 -3.53 -4.87
C MET A 44 7.22 -3.21 -5.55
N ASP A 45 7.17 -2.64 -6.74
CA ASP A 45 8.35 -2.33 -7.57
C ASP A 45 8.37 -0.84 -7.93
N ASP A 46 9.57 -0.26 -7.98
CA ASP A 46 9.85 1.15 -8.36
C ASP A 46 8.98 2.24 -7.68
N ALA A 47 8.41 1.95 -6.50
CA ALA A 47 7.52 2.83 -5.76
C ALA A 47 8.19 3.45 -4.52
N PHE A 48 7.46 4.30 -3.80
CA PHE A 48 7.72 4.64 -2.39
C PHE A 48 6.45 4.48 -1.56
N VAL A 49 6.55 3.83 -0.39
CA VAL A 49 5.46 3.76 0.60
C VAL A 49 5.71 4.78 1.69
N SER A 50 4.86 5.81 1.78
CA SER A 50 4.98 6.82 2.84
C SER A 50 4.61 6.29 4.23
N ASN A 51 4.85 7.10 5.27
CA ASN A 51 4.52 6.75 6.65
C ASN A 51 3.02 6.43 6.85
N ASN A 52 2.75 5.44 7.70
CA ASN A 52 1.40 4.98 8.08
C ASN A 52 0.53 4.58 6.88
N ALA A 53 1.12 4.02 5.82
CA ALA A 53 0.42 3.63 4.61
C ALA A 53 0.48 2.10 4.40
N CYS A 54 -0.46 1.58 3.59
CA CYS A 54 -0.52 0.17 3.24
C CYS A 54 -0.63 -0.73 4.47
N ASN A 55 -1.53 -0.42 5.40
CA ASN A 55 -1.59 -1.13 6.69
C ASN A 55 -2.57 -2.30 6.73
N GLY A 56 -3.54 -2.36 5.81
CA GLY A 56 -4.45 -3.49 5.71
C GLY A 56 -3.82 -4.73 5.06
N ASP A 57 -4.51 -5.86 5.13
CA ASP A 57 -4.10 -7.07 4.42
C ASP A 57 -4.18 -6.86 2.91
N ASP A 58 -3.13 -7.28 2.20
CA ASP A 58 -2.95 -7.09 0.75
C ASP A 58 -3.13 -5.62 0.27
N ALA A 59 -3.01 -4.65 1.17
CA ALA A 59 -3.48 -3.28 0.93
C ALA A 59 -2.86 -2.58 -0.29
N CYS A 60 -1.59 -2.84 -0.56
CA CYS A 60 -0.82 -2.29 -1.68
C CYS A 60 -0.12 -3.38 -2.50
N SER A 61 -0.58 -4.64 -2.40
CA SER A 61 0.03 -5.74 -3.13
C SER A 61 0.02 -5.46 -4.63
N TYR A 62 1.14 -5.74 -5.30
CA TYR A 62 1.31 -5.53 -6.74
C TYR A 62 1.13 -4.08 -7.23
N LYS A 63 1.19 -3.09 -6.33
CA LYS A 63 1.14 -1.68 -6.70
C LYS A 63 2.44 -1.25 -7.38
N LYS A 64 2.34 -0.49 -8.47
CA LYS A 64 3.47 -0.09 -9.34
C LYS A 64 3.95 1.35 -9.19
N ASP A 65 3.29 2.13 -8.34
CA ASP A 65 3.60 3.55 -8.15
C ASP A 65 3.51 3.90 -6.67
N SER A 66 3.95 5.10 -6.30
CA SER A 66 4.06 5.57 -4.93
C SER A 66 2.71 5.70 -4.22
N VAL A 67 2.78 5.60 -2.89
CA VAL A 67 1.65 5.73 -1.96
C VAL A 67 1.93 6.85 -0.97
N GLY A 68 1.03 7.83 -0.94
CA GLY A 68 1.05 8.93 -0.01
C GLY A 68 0.79 8.50 1.43
N ALA A 69 1.15 9.37 2.38
CA ALA A 69 1.02 9.07 3.80
C ALA A 69 -0.45 8.81 4.19
N SER A 70 -0.65 7.87 5.12
CA SER A 70 -1.99 7.55 5.65
C SER A 70 -3.01 7.08 4.60
N SER A 71 -2.54 6.52 3.49
CA SER A 71 -3.37 6.01 2.39
C SER A 71 -3.36 4.47 2.34
N CYS A 72 -4.32 3.89 1.63
CA CYS A 72 -4.40 2.44 1.40
C CYS A 72 -4.42 1.64 2.73
N ASN A 73 -5.26 2.04 3.69
CA ASN A 73 -5.23 1.46 5.04
C ASN A 73 -6.31 0.40 5.31
N GLY A 74 -7.22 0.16 4.35
CA GLY A 74 -8.13 -0.99 4.40
C GLY A 74 -7.55 -2.22 3.69
N ALA A 75 -8.21 -3.36 3.86
CA ALA A 75 -7.83 -4.58 3.15
C ALA A 75 -8.00 -4.38 1.64
N ARG A 76 -6.98 -4.77 0.85
CA ARG A 76 -6.92 -4.61 -0.62
C ARG A 76 -7.21 -3.19 -1.13
N ALA A 77 -7.07 -2.18 -0.28
CA ALA A 77 -7.52 -0.82 -0.57
C ALA A 77 -6.95 -0.22 -1.87
N CYS A 78 -5.72 -0.59 -2.22
CA CYS A 78 -5.00 -0.16 -3.41
C CYS A 78 -4.35 -1.34 -4.15
N GLU A 79 -4.85 -2.56 -3.94
CA GLU A 79 -4.29 -3.75 -4.56
C GLU A 79 -4.28 -3.59 -6.09
N SER A 80 -3.14 -3.90 -6.70
CA SER A 80 -2.93 -3.84 -8.16
C SER A 80 -3.24 -2.48 -8.81
N ASN A 81 -3.24 -1.41 -8.02
CA ASN A 81 -3.39 -0.05 -8.54
C ASN A 81 -2.10 0.39 -9.26
N SER A 82 -2.22 0.95 -10.46
CA SER A 82 -1.05 1.41 -11.23
C SER A 82 -0.81 2.92 -11.16
N GLY A 83 -1.75 3.69 -10.59
CA GLY A 83 -1.65 5.13 -10.48
C GLY A 83 -0.99 5.61 -9.18
N PHE A 84 -0.51 6.85 -9.19
CA PHE A 84 -0.05 7.52 -7.98
C PHE A 84 -1.20 7.71 -6.99
N ILE A 85 -1.00 7.38 -5.72
CA ILE A 85 -1.99 7.61 -4.66
C ILE A 85 -1.52 8.76 -3.77
N SER A 86 -2.28 9.86 -3.73
CA SER A 86 -2.00 10.97 -2.84
C SER A 86 -2.32 10.63 -1.37
N ARG A 87 -1.95 11.52 -0.46
CA ARG A 87 -2.16 11.34 0.99
C ARG A 87 -3.64 11.27 1.37
N PHE A 88 -3.94 10.47 2.40
CA PHE A 88 -5.29 10.26 2.96
C PHE A 88 -6.33 9.72 1.94
N SER A 89 -5.87 9.02 0.92
CA SER A 89 -6.73 8.50 -0.16
C SER A 89 -6.84 6.99 -0.08
N CYS A 90 -7.88 6.43 -0.71
CA CYS A 90 -8.12 4.98 -0.73
C CYS A 90 -8.18 4.41 0.70
N VAL A 91 -8.97 5.05 1.55
CA VAL A 91 -9.09 4.68 2.96
C VAL A 91 -10.41 3.95 3.13
N GLY A 92 -10.34 2.62 3.18
CA GLY A 92 -11.48 1.70 3.22
C GLY A 92 -11.09 0.38 2.57
N ILE A 93 -11.88 -0.65 2.79
CA ILE A 93 -11.72 -1.96 2.13
C ILE A 93 -11.94 -1.77 0.63
N GLU A 94 -11.02 -2.27 -0.19
CA GLU A 94 -11.11 -2.24 -1.67
C GLU A 94 -11.40 -0.85 -2.26
N ALA A 95 -11.05 0.22 -1.52
CA ALA A 95 -11.49 1.57 -1.85
C ALA A 95 -11.05 2.07 -3.25
N CYS A 96 -9.91 1.60 -3.77
CA CYS A 96 -9.33 1.94 -5.07
C CYS A 96 -8.73 0.71 -5.76
N GLN A 97 -9.26 -0.48 -5.50
CA GLN A 97 -8.72 -1.72 -6.05
C GLN A 97 -8.67 -1.63 -7.59
N TYR A 98 -7.59 -2.12 -8.20
CA TYR A 98 -7.42 -2.19 -9.67
C TYR A 98 -7.51 -0.85 -10.42
N ASN A 99 -7.53 0.30 -9.75
CA ASN A 99 -7.62 1.57 -10.43
C ASN A 99 -6.30 1.92 -11.17
N GLU A 100 -6.44 2.40 -12.40
CA GLU A 100 -5.29 2.70 -13.26
C GLU A 100 -4.84 4.18 -13.21
N GLN A 101 -5.69 5.07 -12.70
CA GLN A 101 -5.46 6.52 -12.71
C GLN A 101 -4.87 7.04 -11.40
N SER A 102 -4.21 8.20 -11.44
CA SER A 102 -3.76 8.84 -10.20
C SER A 102 -4.95 9.26 -9.33
N VAL A 103 -4.89 8.92 -8.05
CA VAL A 103 -5.91 9.28 -7.05
C VAL A 103 -5.42 10.50 -6.27
N GLY A 104 -6.17 11.60 -6.39
CA GLY A 104 -5.93 12.85 -5.67
C GLY A 104 -6.17 12.71 -4.17
N ARG A 105 -5.77 13.74 -3.42
CA ARG A 105 -5.87 13.77 -1.94
C ARG A 105 -7.32 13.61 -1.47
N ASN A 106 -7.53 12.81 -0.42
CA ASN A 106 -8.84 12.56 0.20
C ASN A 106 -9.88 11.96 -0.76
N GLN A 107 -9.45 11.35 -1.86
CA GLN A 107 -10.37 10.66 -2.77
C GLN A 107 -10.51 9.18 -2.40
N CYS A 108 -11.65 8.60 -2.77
CA CYS A 108 -11.99 7.20 -2.49
C CYS A 108 -11.85 6.86 -0.99
N VAL A 109 -12.59 7.59 -0.15
CA VAL A 109 -12.64 7.33 1.29
C VAL A 109 -13.98 6.68 1.62
N GLY A 110 -13.93 5.47 2.15
CA GLY A 110 -15.05 4.55 2.32
C GLY A 110 -14.74 3.18 1.71
N ASP A 111 -15.46 2.16 2.16
CA ASP A 111 -15.33 0.80 1.63
C ASP A 111 -15.98 0.72 0.23
N TYR A 112 -15.32 0.04 -0.71
CA TYR A 112 -15.81 -0.22 -2.08
C TYR A 112 -16.18 1.04 -2.88
N ILE A 113 -15.72 2.21 -2.46
CA ILE A 113 -16.27 3.50 -2.91
C ILE A 113 -15.93 3.86 -4.37
N CYS A 114 -14.82 3.35 -4.89
CA CYS A 114 -14.41 3.52 -6.28
C CYS A 114 -14.40 2.21 -7.06
N ASP A 115 -15.03 1.15 -6.52
CA ASP A 115 -15.31 -0.04 -7.31
C ASP A 115 -16.30 0.35 -8.41
N ALA A 116 -15.84 0.24 -9.65
CA ALA A 116 -16.71 0.19 -10.80
C ALA A 116 -17.45 -1.15 -10.78
N LEU A 117 -18.48 -1.27 -9.94
CA LEU A 117 -19.43 -2.37 -10.07
C LEU A 117 -20.03 -2.29 -11.49
N PRO A 118 -19.95 -3.35 -12.31
CA PRO A 118 -20.78 -3.45 -13.50
C PRO A 118 -22.27 -3.53 -13.15
#